data_AF-A0AAW1SSW7-F1
#
_entry.id   AF-A0AAW1SSW7-F1
#
_cell.length_a   1.000
_cell.length_b   1.000
_cell.length_c   1.000
_cell.angle_alpha   90.00
_cell.angle_beta   90.00
_cell.angle_gamma   90.00
#
_symmetry.space_group_name_H-M   'P 1'
#
loop_
_entity.id
_entity.type
_entity.pdbx_description
1 polymer ?
#
loop_
_entity_poly.entity_id
_entity_poly.type
_entity_poly.pdbx_seq_one_letter_code
_entity_poly.pdbx_strand_id
1 'polypeptide(L)'
;MGFLSSIASGVGKLRTDYKLASSKRPQISITCSDTTRAKLIENRSLELTTLALASSLEVLAADAAPSAGCPVSLIDETTSVYMQLGEGDVDHSKELEKHLKEQEKQEERMQAVEKAGYVSQTS
;
A
#
# COMPACT_ATOMS: atom_id res chain seq x y z
N MET A 1 -6.01 -6.37 -16.75
CA MET A 1 -6.62 -7.00 -15.56
C MET A 1 -7.64 -6.01 -14.99
N GLY A 2 -8.77 -6.48 -14.46
CA GLY A 2 -9.82 -5.60 -13.92
C GLY A 2 -9.37 -4.88 -12.64
N PHE A 3 -9.91 -3.68 -12.39
CA PHE A 3 -9.52 -2.83 -11.28
C PHE A 3 -9.58 -3.54 -9.91
N LEU A 4 -10.67 -4.25 -9.61
CA LEU A 4 -10.84 -4.96 -8.35
C LEU A 4 -9.81 -6.09 -8.17
N SER A 5 -9.45 -6.78 -9.26
CA SER A 5 -8.41 -7.81 -9.24
C SER A 5 -7.02 -7.22 -8.98
N SER A 6 -6.75 -6.00 -9.45
CA SER A 6 -5.50 -5.29 -9.14
C SER A 6 -5.41 -4.95 -7.66
N ILE A 7 -6.50 -4.50 -7.03
CA ILE A 7 -6.57 -4.27 -5.58
C ILE A 7 -6.28 -5.57 -4.82
N ALA A 8 -6.99 -6.65 -5.14
CA ALA A 8 -6.80 -7.95 -4.46
C ALA A 8 -5.36 -8.47 -4.63
N SER A 9 -4.76 -8.26 -5.81
CA SER A 9 -3.37 -8.63 -6.08
C SER A 9 -2.37 -7.77 -5.31
N GLY A 10 -2.63 -6.47 -5.15
CA GLY A 10 -1.85 -5.58 -4.31
C GLY A 10 -1.85 -6.02 -2.84
N VAL A 11 -3.03 -6.39 -2.32
CA VAL A 11 -3.14 -6.99 -0.98
C VAL A 11 -2.40 -8.32 -0.91
N GLY A 12 -2.54 -9.18 -1.92
CA GLY A 12 -1.81 -10.46 -2.00
C GLY A 12 -0.29 -10.26 -1.94
N LYS A 13 0.23 -9.25 -2.63
CA LYS A 13 1.64 -8.89 -2.58
C LYS A 13 2.07 -8.42 -1.20
N LEU A 14 1.29 -7.55 -0.54
CA LEU A 14 1.53 -7.18 0.86
C LEU A 14 1.56 -8.42 1.76
N ARG A 15 0.60 -9.35 1.62
CA ARG A 15 0.60 -10.57 2.42
C ARG A 15 1.88 -11.40 2.23
N THR A 16 2.38 -11.49 1.00
CA THR A 16 3.64 -12.20 0.71
C THR A 16 4.85 -11.47 1.27
N ASP A 17 4.93 -10.15 1.08
CA ASP A 17 6.02 -9.31 1.58
C ASP A 17 6.15 -9.41 3.10
N TYR A 18 5.02 -9.44 3.80
CA TYR A 18 4.93 -9.53 5.26
C TYR A 18 4.81 -10.97 5.78
N LYS A 19 4.88 -11.97 4.88
CA LYS A 19 4.79 -13.40 5.21
C LYS A 19 3.57 -13.76 6.08
N LEU A 20 2.43 -13.10 5.85
CA LEU A 20 1.20 -13.39 6.58
C LEU A 20 0.72 -14.81 6.29
N ALA A 21 0.49 -15.57 7.35
CA ALA A 21 -0.15 -16.88 7.24
C ALA A 21 -1.52 -16.77 6.56
N SER A 22 -1.88 -17.76 5.74
CA SER A 22 -3.18 -17.80 5.04
C SER A 22 -4.39 -17.82 5.97
N SER A 23 -4.21 -18.30 7.21
CA SER A 23 -5.22 -18.27 8.28
C SER A 23 -5.43 -16.88 8.88
N LYS A 24 -4.49 -15.95 8.68
CA LYS A 24 -4.56 -14.57 9.19
C LYS A 24 -5.27 -13.69 8.16
N ARG A 25 -6.35 -13.07 8.60
CA ARG A 25 -7.16 -12.14 7.81
C ARG A 25 -6.99 -10.73 8.39
N PRO A 26 -6.17 -9.87 7.78
CA PRO A 26 -5.95 -8.51 8.26
C PRO A 26 -7.15 -7.62 7.91
N GLN A 27 -7.31 -6.53 8.66
CA GLN A 27 -8.17 -5.42 8.25
C GLN A 27 -7.45 -4.63 7.17
N ILE A 28 -8.19 -4.22 6.14
CA ILE A 28 -7.65 -3.39 5.06
C ILE A 28 -8.43 -2.09 4.95
N SER A 29 -7.72 -1.03 4.60
CA SER A 29 -8.31 0.28 4.33
C SER A 29 -7.87 0.73 2.94
N ILE A 30 -8.75 1.39 2.19
CA ILE A 30 -8.46 1.84 0.83
C ILE A 30 -8.75 3.32 0.74
N THR A 31 -7.78 4.12 0.28
CA THR A 31 -8.02 5.51 -0.11
C THR A 31 -8.21 5.57 -1.61
N CYS A 32 -9.22 6.30 -2.05
CA CYS A 32 -9.47 6.52 -3.46
C CYS A 32 -9.92 7.96 -3.70
N SER A 33 -9.19 8.72 -4.53
CA SER A 33 -9.55 10.10 -4.86
C SER A 33 -10.63 10.20 -5.94
N ASP A 34 -10.84 9.15 -6.74
CA ASP A 34 -11.91 9.08 -7.72
C ASP A 34 -13.21 8.57 -7.08
N THR A 35 -14.24 9.42 -7.04
CA THR A 35 -15.54 9.12 -6.43
C THR A 35 -16.28 7.96 -7.11
N THR A 36 -16.12 7.77 -8.43
CA THR A 36 -16.76 6.68 -9.17
C THR A 36 -16.14 5.35 -8.77
N ARG A 37 -14.81 5.33 -8.64
CA ARG A 37 -14.05 4.15 -8.20
C ARG A 37 -14.27 3.86 -6.73
N ALA A 38 -14.32 4.87 -5.87
CA ALA A 38 -14.67 4.73 -4.46
C ALA A 38 -16.04 4.03 -4.29
N LYS A 39 -17.07 4.50 -5.01
CA LYS A 39 -18.40 3.86 -5.00
C LYS A 39 -18.37 2.43 -5.51
N LEU A 40 -17.56 2.14 -6.54
CA LEU A 40 -17.41 0.79 -7.05
C LEU A 40 -16.78 -0.14 -5.99
N ILE A 41 -15.77 0.34 -5.27
CA ILE A 41 -15.11 -0.38 -4.17
C ILE A 41 -16.10 -0.61 -3.02
N GLU A 42 -16.87 0.40 -2.61
CA GLU A 42 -17.91 0.26 -1.58
C GLU A 42 -18.95 -0.79 -1.97
N ASN A 43 -19.49 -0.70 -3.19
CA ASN A 43 -20.49 -1.64 -3.72
C ASN A 43 -19.96 -3.08 -3.85
N ARG A 44 -18.64 -3.25 -3.98
CA ARG A 44 -17.96 -4.54 -4.13
C ARG A 44 -17.07 -4.89 -2.94
N SER A 45 -17.28 -4.23 -1.80
CA SER A 45 -16.47 -4.38 -0.59
C SER A 45 -16.42 -5.82 -0.09
N LEU A 46 -17.55 -6.54 -0.11
CA LEU A 46 -17.63 -7.95 0.29
C LEU A 46 -16.83 -8.88 -0.64
N GLU A 47 -16.91 -8.64 -1.96
CA GLU A 47 -16.18 -9.40 -2.96
C GLU A 47 -14.67 -9.18 -2.80
N LEU A 48 -14.26 -7.91 -2.66
CA LEU A 48 -12.87 -7.54 -2.41
C LEU A 48 -12.33 -8.13 -1.11
N THR A 49 -13.09 -8.05 -0.02
CA THR A 49 -12.70 -8.64 1.28
C THR A 49 -12.42 -10.14 1.15
N THR A 50 -13.26 -10.83 0.38
CA THR A 50 -13.12 -12.27 0.13
C THR A 50 -11.90 -12.59 -0.72
N LEU A 51 -11.72 -11.88 -1.85
CA LEU A 51 -10.59 -12.07 -2.77
C LEU A 51 -9.25 -11.72 -2.12
N ALA A 52 -9.23 -10.71 -1.26
CA ALA A 52 -8.04 -10.22 -0.58
C ALA A 52 -7.68 -11.03 0.70
N LEU A 53 -8.52 -12.00 1.09
CA LEU A 53 -8.40 -12.71 2.37
C LEU A 53 -8.32 -11.75 3.57
N ALA A 54 -9.13 -10.69 3.55
CA ALA A 54 -9.21 -9.71 4.62
C ALA A 54 -10.33 -10.08 5.62
N SER A 55 -10.28 -9.49 6.81
CA SER A 55 -11.33 -9.59 7.83
C SER A 55 -12.41 -8.53 7.61
N SER A 56 -11.98 -7.32 7.26
CA SER A 56 -12.83 -6.17 6.95
C SER A 56 -12.14 -5.26 5.93
N LEU A 57 -12.95 -4.52 5.19
CA LEU A 57 -12.51 -3.50 4.24
C LEU A 57 -13.18 -2.17 4.60
N GLU A 58 -12.39 -1.14 4.78
CA GLU A 58 -12.85 0.22 5.01
C GLU A 58 -12.43 1.12 3.84
N VAL A 59 -13.35 1.93 3.31
CA VAL A 59 -13.03 2.95 2.30
C VAL A 59 -12.85 4.26 3.03
N LEU A 60 -11.63 4.78 3.00
CA LEU A 60 -11.25 6.05 3.61
C LEU A 60 -11.41 7.17 2.58
N ALA A 61 -11.76 8.36 3.07
CA ALA A 61 -11.71 9.57 2.26
C ALA A 61 -10.28 9.80 1.73
N ALA A 62 -10.16 10.48 0.58
CA ALA A 62 -8.86 10.72 -0.06
C ALA A 62 -7.84 11.41 0.87
N ASP A 63 -8.33 12.29 1.75
CA ASP A 63 -7.51 13.06 2.70
C ASP A 63 -7.43 12.41 4.10
N ALA A 64 -8.08 11.26 4.30
CA ALA A 64 -8.03 10.56 5.58
C ALA A 64 -6.71 9.79 5.70
N ALA A 65 -5.93 10.15 6.73
CA ALA A 65 -4.69 9.44 7.04
C ALA A 65 -5.02 8.06 7.60
N PRO A 66 -4.48 6.97 7.02
CA PRO A 66 -4.58 5.64 7.61
C PRO A 66 -3.78 5.57 8.91
N SER A 67 -4.06 4.54 9.72
CA SER A 67 -3.33 4.32 10.99
C SER A 67 -1.83 4.22 10.75
N ALA A 68 -1.05 4.97 11.52
CA ALA A 68 0.40 5.03 11.39
C ALA A 68 1.05 3.63 11.46
N GLY A 69 2.03 3.38 10.58
CA GLY A 69 2.76 2.10 10.54
C GLY A 69 2.09 0.99 9.73
N CYS A 70 1.01 1.26 8.99
CA CYS A 70 0.39 0.27 8.11
C CYS A 70 1.12 0.16 6.77
N PRO A 71 1.47 -1.06 6.32
CA PRO A 71 1.98 -1.28 4.97
C PRO A 71 1.03 -0.77 3.90
N VAL A 72 1.59 -0.15 2.86
CA VAL A 72 0.85 0.43 1.75
C VAL A 72 1.21 -0.23 0.41
N SER A 73 0.21 -0.49 -0.42
CA SER A 73 0.37 -0.85 -1.82
C SER A 73 -0.35 0.17 -2.69
N LEU A 74 0.43 0.85 -3.54
CA LEU A 74 -0.10 1.76 -4.55
C LEU A 74 -0.61 0.93 -5.73
N ILE A 75 -1.91 0.99 -5.99
CA ILE A 75 -2.54 0.30 -7.12
C ILE A 75 -2.43 1.17 -8.37
N ASP A 76 -2.64 2.47 -8.20
CA ASP A 76 -2.47 3.52 -9.20
C ASP A 76 -2.33 4.89 -8.51
N GLU A 77 -2.28 5.95 -9.31
CA GLU A 77 -2.10 7.34 -8.83
C GLU A 77 -3.25 7.84 -7.94
N THR A 78 -4.44 7.23 -8.04
CA THR A 78 -5.65 7.64 -7.33
C THR A 78 -6.07 6.66 -6.25
N THR A 79 -5.50 5.45 -6.21
CA THR A 79 -5.95 4.36 -5.32
C THR A 79 -4.78 3.72 -4.58
N SER A 80 -4.86 3.76 -3.26
CA SER A 80 -3.88 3.13 -2.36
C SER A 80 -4.57 2.20 -1.38
N VAL A 81 -3.92 1.07 -1.09
CA VAL A 81 -4.43 0.07 -0.15
C VAL A 81 -3.49 -0.03 1.04
N TYR A 82 -4.06 -0.01 2.23
CA TYR A 82 -3.37 -0.10 3.51
C TYR A 82 -3.79 -1.39 4.21
N MET A 83 -2.84 -2.07 4.83
CA MET A 83 -3.09 -3.28 5.60
C MET A 83 -2.79 -3.01 7.07
N GLN A 84 -3.74 -3.30 7.96
CA GLN A 84 -3.48 -3.29 9.39
C GLN A 84 -2.91 -4.64 9.80
N LEU A 85 -1.65 -4.61 10.24
CA LEU A 85 -1.00 -5.74 10.91
C LEU A 85 -1.41 -5.69 12.38
N GLY A 86 -2.08 -6.74 12.87
CA GLY A 86 -2.48 -6.80 14.27
C GLY A 86 -1.28 -6.83 15.22
N GLU A 87 -1.48 -6.45 16.48
CA GLU A 87 -0.45 -6.57 17.53
C GLU A 87 0.08 -8.02 17.60
N GLY A 88 1.39 -8.17 17.42
CA GLY A 88 2.12 -9.45 17.45
C GLY A 88 2.58 -10.02 16.10
N ASP A 89 2.38 -9.31 14.98
CA ASP A 89 2.72 -9.82 13.61
C ASP A 89 3.84 -9.04 12.91
N VAL A 90 4.33 -7.93 13.47
CA VAL A 90 5.41 -7.12 12.87
C VAL A 90 6.76 -7.51 13.48
N ASP A 91 7.58 -8.21 12.71
CA ASP A 91 9.02 -8.42 12.98
C ASP A 91 9.74 -7.09 12.71
N HIS A 92 9.60 -6.11 13.62
CA HIS A 92 10.02 -4.70 13.48
C HIS A 92 11.47 -4.54 13.00
N SER A 93 12.33 -5.51 13.29
CA SER A 93 13.73 -5.55 12.83
C SER A 93 13.85 -5.67 11.31
N LYS A 94 13.00 -6.47 10.65
CA LYS A 94 13.03 -6.66 9.19
C LYS A 94 12.44 -5.49 8.42
N GLU A 95 11.43 -4.82 8.99
CA GLU A 95 10.88 -3.61 8.40
C GLU A 95 11.89 -2.46 8.42
N LEU A 96 12.69 -2.36 9.47
CA LEU A 96 13.78 -1.40 9.56
C LEU A 96 14.84 -1.67 8.46
N GLU A 97 15.25 -2.92 8.29
CA GLU A 97 16.21 -3.30 7.24
C GLU A 97 15.70 -3.03 5.82
N LYS A 98 14.41 -3.29 5.55
CA LYS A 98 13.81 -3.02 4.23
C LYS A 98 13.69 -1.51 3.96
N HIS A 99 13.30 -0.73 4.98
CA HIS A 99 13.26 0.73 4.88
C HIS A 99 14.64 1.33 4.64
N LEU A 100 15.66 0.86 5.36
CA LEU A 100 17.04 1.31 5.13
C LEU A 100 17.52 0.99 3.72
N LYS A 101 17.19 -0.20 3.18
CA LYS A 101 17.62 -0.61 1.86
C LYS A 101 16.91 0.12 0.71
N GLU A 102 15.62 0.45 0.88
CA GLU A 102 14.91 1.29 -0.09
C GLU A 102 15.37 2.75 0.01
N GLN A 103 15.70 3.24 1.22
CA GLN A 103 16.27 4.56 1.40
C GLN A 103 17.62 4.69 0.70
N GLU A 104 18.52 3.70 0.87
CA GLU A 104 19.82 3.66 0.20
C GLU A 104 19.67 3.69 -1.33
N LYS A 105 18.71 2.91 -1.88
CA LYS A 105 18.42 2.90 -3.32
C LYS A 105 17.81 4.21 -3.81
N GLN A 106 17.00 4.89 -3.00
CA GLN A 106 16.46 6.20 -3.33
C GLN A 106 17.54 7.28 -3.28
N GLU A 107 18.47 7.22 -2.32
CA GLU A 107 19.64 8.10 -2.23
C GLU A 107 20.58 7.89 -3.42
N GLU A 108 20.85 6.65 -3.82
CA GLU A 108 21.63 6.36 -5.03
C GLU A 108 20.97 6.93 -6.29
N ARG A 109 19.64 6.84 -6.40
CA ARG A 109 18.89 7.46 -7.49
C ARG A 109 18.94 8.99 -7.45
N MET A 110 18.90 9.58 -6.25
CA MET A 110 19.02 11.03 -6.06
C MET A 110 20.41 11.51 -6.47
N GLN A 111 21.47 10.84 -6.00
CA GLN A 111 22.85 11.13 -6.39
C GLN A 111 23.10 10.89 -7.89
N ALA A 112 22.45 9.89 -8.50
CA ALA A 112 22.53 9.67 -9.94
C ALA A 112 21.86 10.81 -10.73
N VAL A 113 20.75 11.37 -10.23
CA VAL A 113 20.08 12.53 -10.81
C VAL A 113 20.91 13.82 -10.62
N GLU A 114 21.55 13.99 -9.45
CA GLU A 114 22.47 15.11 -9.19
C GLU A 114 23.73 15.04 -10.08
N LYS A 115 24.34 13.85 -10.22
CA LYS A 115 25.49 13.64 -11.13
C LYS A 115 25.10 13.73 -12.61
N ALA A 116 23.85 13.45 -12.97
CA ALA A 116 23.33 13.60 -14.33
C ALA A 116 23.03 15.07 -14.71
N GLY A 117 23.32 16.05 -13.84
CA GLY A 117 23.46 17.45 -14.23
C GLY A 117 22.16 18.23 -14.37
N TYR A 118 21.07 17.84 -13.69
CA TYR A 118 19.84 18.64 -13.65
C TYR A 118 19.79 19.58 -12.43
N VAL A 119 20.88 20.31 -12.16
CA VAL A 119 20.76 21.62 -11.52
C VAL A 119 20.33 22.57 -12.64
N SER A 120 19.01 22.62 -12.85
CA SER A 120 18.42 23.74 -13.54
C SER A 120 18.71 24.98 -12.71
N GLN A 121 19.48 25.89 -13.30
CA GLN A 121 19.57 27.29 -12.93
C GLN A 121 18.21 27.80 -12.47
N THR A 122 18.08 28.16 -11.20
CA THR A 122 17.10 29.16 -10.75
C THR A 122 17.73 30.02 -9.68
N SER A 123 18.04 31.25 -10.12
CA SER A 123 18.35 32.49 -9.38
C SER A 123 19.63 32.58 -8.57
#